data_AF-E2NJ05-F1
#
_entry.id   AF-E2NJ05-F1
#
_cell.length_a   1.000
_cell.length_b   1.000
_cell.length_c   1.000
_cell.angle_alpha   90.00
_cell.angle_beta   90.00
_cell.angle_gamma   90.00
#
_symmetry.space_group_name_H-M   'P 1'
#
loop_
_entity.id
_entity.type
_entity.pdbx_description
1 polymer ?
#
loop_
_entity_poly.entity_id
_entity_poly.type
_entity_poly.pdbx_seq_one_letter_code
_entity_poly.pdbx_strand_id
1 'polypeptide(L)'
;MVPVAIAFLFNGGINLFSKPQLFFKGDRFRIFGKFAYKNTEDNFYGLGYSTNKNYVRSDTTSQYRYSGIQFNPWFLFRLGNSNIFAGPQIDINYDDITKPAKYLVDEPSYKAAGGTDKGYKNFNSGVGFLLTYDSRDIPANAYRGTYLDFRGMMYTKFLGS
;
A
#
# COMPACT_ATOMS: atom_id res chain seq x y z
N MET A 1 -10.98 -11.28 11.94
CA MET A 1 -11.65 -11.24 10.63
C MET A 1 -10.64 -10.88 9.55
N VAL A 2 -10.76 -11.42 8.34
CA VAL A 2 -9.90 -11.08 7.21
C VAL A 2 -10.78 -10.59 6.06
N PRO A 3 -11.01 -9.27 5.93
CA PRO A 3 -11.71 -8.73 4.78
C PRO A 3 -10.83 -8.84 3.53
N VAL A 4 -11.36 -9.42 2.47
CA VAL A 4 -10.72 -9.56 1.16
C VAL A 4 -11.64 -8.95 0.12
N ALA A 5 -11.08 -8.16 -0.80
CA ALA A 5 -11.76 -7.61 -1.95
C ALA A 5 -10.96 -7.92 -3.22
N ILE A 6 -11.68 -8.29 -4.28
CA ILE A 6 -11.10 -8.60 -5.59
C ILE A 6 -11.89 -7.80 -6.63
N ALA A 7 -11.19 -7.10 -7.52
CA ALA A 7 -11.78 -6.40 -8.65
C ALA A 7 -11.09 -6.83 -9.95
N PHE A 8 -11.91 -7.18 -10.93
CA PHE A 8 -11.49 -7.42 -12.32
C PHE A 8 -11.87 -6.22 -13.17
N LEU A 9 -10.93 -5.70 -13.93
CA LEU A 9 -11.13 -4.61 -14.88
C LEU A 9 -11.28 -5.20 -16.28
N PHE A 10 -12.23 -4.68 -17.06
CA PHE A 10 -12.55 -5.17 -18.40
C PHE A 10 -11.35 -5.20 -19.37
N ASN A 11 -10.32 -4.39 -19.12
CA ASN A 11 -9.07 -4.38 -19.89
C ASN A 11 -8.04 -5.42 -19.38
N GLY A 12 -8.48 -6.49 -18.72
CA GLY A 12 -7.60 -7.54 -18.19
C GLY A 12 -6.75 -7.11 -16.99
N GLY A 13 -7.22 -6.12 -16.22
CA GLY A 13 -6.59 -5.68 -14.99
C GLY A 13 -7.15 -6.41 -13.76
N ILE A 14 -6.31 -6.63 -12.74
CA ILE A 14 -6.68 -7.26 -11.47
C ILE A 14 -6.26 -6.35 -10.33
N ASN A 15 -7.14 -6.17 -9.35
CA ASN A 15 -6.80 -5.54 -8.07
C ASN A 15 -7.31 -6.43 -6.94
N LEU A 16 -6.39 -6.93 -6.13
CA LEU A 16 -6.62 -7.76 -4.96
C LEU A 16 -6.17 -6.98 -3.73
N PHE A 17 -7.03 -6.89 -2.74
CA PHE A 17 -6.70 -6.18 -1.52
C PHE A 17 -7.30 -6.87 -0.30
N SER A 18 -6.54 -6.88 0.80
CA SER A 18 -6.91 -7.46 2.08
C SER A 18 -6.39 -6.59 3.23
N LYS A 19 -7.19 -6.48 4.30
CA LYS A 19 -6.85 -5.77 5.54
C LYS A 19 -7.11 -6.66 6.75
N PRO A 20 -6.29 -7.70 7.00
CA PRO A 20 -6.52 -8.62 8.11
C PRO A 20 -6.55 -7.88 9.45
N GLN A 21 -7.50 -8.28 10.30
CA GLN A 21 -7.57 -7.87 11.70
C GLN A 21 -7.77 -9.12 12.56
N LEU A 22 -6.67 -9.64 13.09
CA LEU A 22 -6.66 -10.89 13.88
C LEU A 22 -6.44 -10.56 15.36
N PHE A 23 -7.32 -11.09 16.20
CA PHE A 23 -7.27 -10.99 17.65
C PHE A 23 -7.11 -12.40 18.21
N PHE A 24 -6.07 -12.63 19.01
CA PHE A 24 -5.76 -13.95 19.55
C PHE A 24 -6.30 -14.12 20.98
N LYS A 25 -6.18 -15.34 21.53
CA LYS A 25 -6.79 -15.71 22.82
C LYS A 25 -6.42 -14.74 23.95
N GLY A 26 -7.45 -14.23 24.62
CA GLY A 26 -7.31 -13.25 25.71
C GLY A 26 -6.80 -11.88 25.25
N ASP A 27 -6.83 -11.62 23.94
CA ASP A 27 -6.41 -10.37 23.30
C ASP A 27 -5.00 -9.91 23.71
N ARG A 28 -4.11 -10.88 23.95
CA ARG A 28 -2.71 -10.64 24.32
C ARG A 28 -1.80 -10.40 23.11
N PHE A 29 -2.27 -10.77 21.94
CA PHE A 29 -1.57 -10.63 20.68
C PHE A 29 -2.57 -10.31 19.57
N ARG A 30 -2.19 -9.42 18.65
CA ARG A 30 -2.96 -9.05 17.47
C ARG A 30 -2.04 -8.98 16.26
N ILE A 31 -2.56 -9.40 15.11
CA ILE A 31 -1.90 -9.21 13.82
C ILE A 31 -2.84 -8.43 12.94
N PHE A 32 -2.40 -7.23 12.56
CA PHE A 32 -3.08 -6.38 11.60
C PHE A 32 -2.21 -6.24 10.36
N GLY A 33 -2.77 -5.70 9.29
CA GLY A 33 -1.95 -5.25 8.18
C GLY A 33 -2.73 -4.90 6.94
N LYS A 34 -1.97 -4.64 5.87
CA LYS A 34 -2.48 -4.44 4.52
C LYS A 34 -1.72 -5.32 3.55
N PHE A 35 -2.46 -6.06 2.74
CA PHE A 35 -1.94 -6.72 1.55
C PHE A 35 -2.67 -6.15 0.34
N ALA A 36 -1.92 -5.71 -0.67
CA ALA A 36 -2.48 -5.27 -1.93
C ALA A 36 -1.63 -5.80 -3.08
N TYR A 37 -2.30 -6.33 -4.09
CA TYR A 37 -1.72 -6.65 -5.38
C TYR A 37 -2.55 -5.94 -6.44
N LYS A 38 -1.91 -5.11 -7.25
CA LYS A 38 -2.55 -4.40 -8.34
C LYS A 38 -1.79 -4.69 -9.60
N ASN A 39 -2.47 -5.10 -10.65
CA ASN A 39 -1.91 -5.28 -11.98
C ASN A 39 -2.91 -4.77 -13.00
N THR A 40 -2.78 -3.51 -13.41
CA THR A 40 -3.80 -2.80 -14.21
C THR A 40 -3.18 -2.04 -15.37
N GLU A 41 -4.01 -1.78 -16.37
CA GLU A 41 -3.73 -0.79 -17.42
C GLU A 41 -4.34 0.53 -16.99
N ASP A 42 -3.47 1.49 -16.70
CA ASP A 42 -3.83 2.83 -16.27
C ASP A 42 -3.46 3.83 -17.38
N ASN A 43 -3.91 5.08 -17.25
CA ASN A 43 -3.66 6.14 -18.24
C ASN A 43 -2.99 7.34 -17.57
N PHE A 44 -1.90 7.81 -18.15
CA PHE A 44 -1.19 9.03 -17.77
C PHE A 44 -1.62 10.20 -18.66
N TYR A 45 -2.00 11.32 -18.04
CA TYR A 45 -2.50 12.51 -18.75
C TYR A 45 -1.60 13.76 -18.56
N GLY A 46 -0.41 13.59 -17.97
CA GLY A 46 0.45 14.72 -17.58
C GLY A 46 0.15 15.25 -16.17
N LEU A 47 1.14 15.92 -15.57
CA LEU A 47 0.96 16.60 -14.29
C LEU A 47 0.08 17.85 -14.47
N GLY A 48 -0.96 18.00 -13.64
CA GLY A 48 -1.81 19.20 -13.64
C GLY A 48 -2.79 19.31 -14.82
N TYR A 49 -3.11 18.20 -15.51
CA TYR A 49 -4.10 18.22 -16.59
C TYR A 49 -5.48 18.67 -16.11
N SER A 50 -6.15 19.53 -16.89
CA SER A 50 -7.46 20.08 -16.54
C SER A 50 -8.62 19.16 -16.91
N THR A 51 -8.54 18.51 -18.07
CA THR A 51 -9.54 17.54 -18.53
C THR A 51 -8.93 16.51 -19.47
N ASN A 52 -9.46 15.28 -19.42
CA ASN A 52 -9.07 14.16 -20.29
C ASN A 52 -10.19 13.76 -21.27
N LYS A 53 -11.25 14.56 -21.40
CA LYS A 53 -12.44 14.21 -22.20
C LYS A 53 -12.09 13.94 -23.67
N ASN A 54 -11.23 14.78 -24.25
CA ASN A 54 -10.84 14.71 -25.66
C ASN A 54 -9.47 14.02 -25.87
N TYR A 55 -8.91 13.43 -24.81
CA TYR A 55 -7.61 12.75 -24.91
C TYR A 55 -7.82 11.33 -25.43
N VAL A 56 -7.21 11.02 -26.57
CA VAL A 56 -7.26 9.67 -27.15
C VAL A 56 -6.52 8.72 -26.21
N ARG A 57 -7.23 7.72 -25.67
CA ARG A 57 -6.67 6.71 -24.77
C ARG A 57 -6.19 5.52 -25.59
N SER A 58 -4.87 5.38 -25.74
CA SER A 58 -4.25 4.24 -26.42
C SER A 58 -2.88 3.92 -25.84
N ASP A 59 -2.37 2.75 -26.25
CA ASP A 59 -1.00 2.26 -26.05
C ASP A 59 0.08 3.22 -26.57
N THR A 60 -0.27 4.03 -27.57
CA THR A 60 0.61 5.01 -28.22
C THR A 60 0.57 6.40 -27.60
N THR A 61 -0.35 6.66 -26.65
CA THR A 61 -0.57 8.00 -26.08
C THR A 61 -0.44 8.02 -24.56
N SER A 62 -1.42 7.47 -23.83
CA SER A 62 -1.56 7.60 -22.37
C SER A 62 -1.41 6.30 -21.60
N GLN A 63 -1.59 5.14 -22.22
CA GLN A 63 -1.67 3.89 -21.47
C GLN A 63 -0.32 3.45 -20.93
N TYR A 64 -0.32 2.90 -19.72
CA TYR A 64 0.80 2.19 -19.13
C TYR A 64 0.33 0.99 -18.31
N ARG A 65 1.14 -0.07 -18.23
CA ARG A 65 0.85 -1.21 -17.34
C ARG A 65 1.55 -1.00 -16.01
N TYR A 66 0.79 -1.01 -14.94
CA TYR A 66 1.29 -0.96 -13.58
C TYR A 66 1.06 -2.30 -12.88
N SER A 67 2.11 -2.85 -12.27
CA SER A 67 2.04 -3.99 -11.37
C SER A 67 2.68 -3.59 -10.04
N GLY A 68 1.93 -3.66 -8.95
CA GLY A 68 2.35 -3.27 -7.62
C GLY A 68 1.98 -4.29 -6.56
N ILE A 69 2.88 -4.50 -5.60
CA ILE A 69 2.65 -5.30 -4.39
C ILE A 69 2.89 -4.41 -3.19
N GLN A 70 1.97 -4.41 -2.24
CA GLN A 70 2.15 -3.82 -0.91
C GLN A 70 1.87 -4.87 0.15
N PHE A 71 2.80 -5.02 1.07
CA PHE A 71 2.70 -5.91 2.22
C PHE A 71 3.16 -5.19 3.49
N ASN A 72 2.22 -4.92 4.39
CA ASN A 72 2.44 -4.09 5.56
C ASN A 72 1.82 -4.73 6.81
N PRO A 73 2.47 -5.75 7.41
CA PRO A 73 1.99 -6.36 8.65
C PRO A 73 2.38 -5.55 9.90
N TRP A 74 1.50 -5.56 10.90
CA TRP A 74 1.68 -4.99 12.22
C TRP A 74 1.48 -6.09 13.27
N PHE A 75 2.47 -6.25 14.14
CA PHE A 75 2.42 -7.20 15.24
C PHE A 75 2.28 -6.44 16.55
N LEU A 76 1.20 -6.72 17.29
CA LEU A 76 0.79 -5.98 18.48
C LEU A 76 0.77 -6.93 19.67
N PHE A 77 1.66 -6.72 20.63
CA PHE A 77 1.71 -7.50 21.88
C PHE A 77 1.17 -6.65 23.02
N ARG A 78 0.20 -7.19 23.77
CA ARG A 78 -0.34 -6.51 24.95
C ARG A 78 0.72 -6.49 26.06
N LEU A 79 0.94 -5.32 26.65
CA LEU A 79 1.89 -5.14 27.75
C LEU A 79 1.22 -5.45 29.08
N GLY A 80 1.40 -6.67 29.58
CA GLY A 80 0.81 -7.13 30.84
C GLY A 80 -0.73 -7.08 30.85
N ASN A 81 -1.31 -6.76 32.01
CA ASN A 81 -2.76 -6.57 32.17
C ASN A 81 -3.18 -5.11 31.91
N SER A 82 -2.66 -4.50 30.84
CA SER A 82 -2.98 -3.13 30.45
C SER A 82 -3.71 -3.07 29.11
N ASN A 83 -4.17 -1.88 28.73
CA ASN A 83 -4.70 -1.58 27.39
C ASN A 83 -3.62 -1.06 26.43
N ILE A 84 -2.35 -1.25 26.76
CA ILE A 84 -1.22 -0.82 25.94
C ILE A 84 -0.72 -2.01 25.13
N PHE A 85 -0.47 -1.77 23.85
CA PHE A 85 0.11 -2.71 22.92
C PHE A 85 1.36 -2.12 22.29
N ALA A 86 2.38 -2.93 22.09
CA ALA A 86 3.57 -2.52 21.36
C ALA A 86 4.05 -3.63 20.44
N GLY A 87 4.77 -3.27 19.38
CA GLY A 87 5.48 -4.24 18.57
C GLY A 87 6.01 -3.69 17.26
N PRO A 88 6.54 -4.57 16.40
CA PRO A 88 7.13 -4.16 15.13
C PRO A 88 6.08 -3.99 14.03
N GLN A 89 6.42 -3.10 13.10
CA GLN A 89 5.76 -2.96 11.80
C GLN A 89 6.79 -3.20 10.70
N ILE A 90 6.36 -3.88 9.64
CA ILE A 90 7.13 -4.04 8.42
C ILE A 90 6.32 -3.41 7.29
N ASP A 91 6.99 -2.78 6.34
CA ASP A 91 6.39 -2.21 5.14
C ASP A 91 7.21 -2.59 3.93
N ILE A 92 6.64 -3.36 3.00
CA ILE A 92 7.29 -3.77 1.77
C ILE A 92 6.41 -3.30 0.62
N ASN A 93 7.00 -2.54 -0.29
CA ASN A 93 6.35 -2.05 -1.50
C ASN A 93 7.22 -2.38 -2.70
N TYR A 94 6.60 -2.94 -3.72
CA TYR A 94 7.22 -3.15 -5.02
C TYR A 94 6.33 -2.54 -6.09
N ASP A 95 6.89 -1.69 -6.92
CA ASP A 95 6.24 -1.05 -8.06
C ASP A 95 6.97 -1.46 -9.34
N ASP A 96 6.22 -1.84 -10.37
CA ASP A 96 6.73 -2.20 -11.68
C ASP A 96 5.84 -1.59 -12.76
N ILE A 97 6.40 -0.65 -13.52
CA ILE A 97 5.76 -0.08 -14.70
C ILE A 97 6.38 -0.74 -15.91
N THR A 98 5.59 -1.54 -16.63
CA THR A 98 5.98 -2.15 -17.90
C THR A 98 5.19 -1.46 -19.01
N LYS A 99 5.82 -1.03 -20.10
CA LYS A 99 5.19 -0.17 -21.12
C LYS A 99 4.80 1.21 -20.56
N PRO A 100 5.76 2.07 -20.22
CA PRO A 100 5.46 3.43 -19.76
C PRO A 100 4.75 4.23 -20.88
N ALA A 101 3.86 5.13 -20.48
CA ALA A 101 3.16 5.98 -21.44
C ALA A 101 4.14 6.93 -22.14
N LYS A 102 3.82 7.33 -23.38
CA LYS A 102 4.71 8.15 -24.24
C LYS A 102 5.22 9.42 -23.56
N TYR A 103 4.39 10.09 -22.78
CA TYR A 103 4.78 11.33 -22.09
C TYR A 103 5.29 11.11 -20.68
N LEU A 104 5.06 9.92 -20.09
CA LEU A 104 5.55 9.59 -18.76
C LEU A 104 7.07 9.51 -18.73
N VAL A 105 7.68 8.99 -19.81
CA VAL A 105 9.14 8.85 -19.92
C VAL A 105 9.86 10.19 -19.93
N ASP A 106 9.17 11.28 -20.24
CA ASP A 106 9.73 12.63 -20.26
C ASP A 106 9.63 13.36 -18.92
N GLU A 107 8.81 12.86 -17.99
CA GLU A 107 8.60 13.50 -16.70
C GLU A 107 9.86 13.51 -15.85
N PRO A 108 10.29 14.69 -15.34
CA PRO A 108 11.49 14.79 -14.51
C PRO A 108 11.46 13.89 -13.27
N SER A 109 10.29 13.74 -12.63
CA SER A 109 10.13 12.88 -11.44
C SER A 109 10.26 11.39 -11.78
N TYR A 110 9.76 10.96 -12.93
CA TYR A 110 9.88 9.58 -13.41
C TYR A 110 11.34 9.24 -13.73
N LYS A 111 12.06 10.14 -14.41
CA LYS A 111 13.50 10.00 -14.68
C LYS A 111 14.32 9.99 -13.38
N ALA A 112 14.02 10.89 -12.44
CA ALA A 112 14.72 10.98 -11.16
C ALA A 112 14.52 9.72 -10.29
N ALA A 113 13.39 9.04 -10.44
CA ALA A 113 13.14 7.76 -9.79
C ALA A 113 13.89 6.58 -10.46
N GLY A 114 14.52 6.77 -11.62
CA GLY A 114 15.18 5.71 -12.39
C GLY A 114 14.32 5.10 -13.51
N GLY A 115 13.20 5.75 -13.85
CA GLY A 115 12.35 5.32 -14.95
C GLY A 115 12.97 5.52 -16.32
N THR A 116 12.74 4.55 -17.20
CA THR A 116 13.22 4.53 -18.60
C THR A 116 12.07 4.29 -19.57
N ASP A 117 12.35 4.31 -20.87
CA ASP A 117 11.43 3.88 -21.94
C ASP A 117 11.05 2.40 -21.85
N LYS A 118 11.89 1.57 -21.22
CA LYS A 118 11.62 0.17 -20.94
C LYS A 118 10.76 -0.05 -19.70
N GLY A 119 10.58 0.98 -18.88
CA GLY A 119 9.81 0.91 -17.64
C GLY A 119 10.59 1.39 -16.42
N TYR A 120 10.01 1.09 -15.26
CA TYR A 120 10.49 1.51 -13.95
C TYR A 120 10.21 0.41 -12.95
N LYS A 121 11.19 0.12 -12.10
CA LYS A 121 11.03 -0.78 -10.95
C LYS A 121 11.47 -0.06 -9.70
N ASN A 122 10.72 -0.23 -8.62
CA ASN A 122 11.09 0.32 -7.34
C ASN A 122 10.69 -0.63 -6.24
N PHE A 123 11.66 -0.89 -5.37
CA PHE A 123 11.46 -1.70 -4.19
C PHE A 123 11.78 -0.83 -2.97
N ASN A 124 10.81 -0.71 -2.08
CA ASN A 124 10.96 0.01 -0.82
C ASN A 124 10.65 -0.92 0.35
N SER A 125 11.53 -0.90 1.34
CA SER A 125 11.34 -1.62 2.59
C SER A 125 11.43 -0.66 3.78
N GLY A 126 10.52 -0.80 4.72
CA GLY A 126 10.49 -0.06 5.96
C GLY A 126 10.35 -1.01 7.14
N VAL A 127 11.03 -0.67 8.22
CA VAL A 127 10.84 -1.29 9.53
C VAL A 127 10.46 -0.18 10.50
N GLY A 128 9.54 -0.48 11.38
CA GLY A 128 9.09 0.46 12.38
C GLY A 128 8.61 -0.21 13.64
N PHE A 129 8.13 0.64 14.53
CA PHE A 129 7.51 0.24 15.77
C PHE A 129 6.18 0.97 15.90
N LEU A 130 5.33 0.37 16.72
CA LEU A 130 4.03 0.92 17.06
C LEU A 130 3.78 0.75 18.54
N LEU A 131 3.14 1.75 19.13
CA LEU A 131 2.67 1.81 20.50
C LEU A 131 1.22 2.29 20.47
N THR A 132 0.31 1.44 20.89
CA THR A 132 -1.13 1.68 20.79
C THR A 132 -1.76 1.56 22.17
N TYR A 133 -2.58 2.54 22.56
CA TYR A 133 -3.49 2.41 23.69
C TYR A 133 -4.90 2.12 23.14
N ASP A 134 -5.49 1.00 23.53
CA ASP A 134 -6.80 0.58 23.04
C ASP A 134 -7.67 0.06 24.18
N SER A 135 -8.56 0.94 24.67
CA SER A 135 -9.57 0.64 25.69
C SER A 135 -10.97 0.47 25.12
N ARG A 136 -11.10 0.32 23.80
CA ARG A 136 -12.39 0.12 23.13
C ARG A 136 -13.04 -1.18 23.60
N ASP A 137 -14.35 -1.13 23.79
CA ASP A 137 -15.14 -2.30 24.18
C ASP A 137 -15.20 -3.35 23.07
N ILE A 138 -15.40 -2.92 21.83
CA ILE A 138 -15.39 -3.78 20.64
C ILE A 138 -14.42 -3.18 19.61
N PRO A 139 -13.20 -3.72 19.44
CA PRO A 139 -12.20 -3.13 18.55
C PRO A 139 -12.64 -2.93 17.09
N ALA A 140 -13.52 -3.78 16.59
CA ALA A 140 -14.05 -3.70 15.21
C ALA A 140 -15.28 -2.78 15.07
N ASN A 141 -15.98 -2.47 16.16
CA ASN A 141 -17.19 -1.64 16.16
C ASN A 141 -17.46 -1.05 17.56
N ALA A 142 -16.63 -0.07 17.96
CA ALA A 142 -16.61 0.43 19.33
C ALA A 142 -17.79 1.36 19.64
N TYR A 143 -18.41 1.17 20.80
CA TYR A 143 -19.46 2.06 21.32
C TYR A 143 -18.93 2.96 22.44
N ARG A 144 -17.80 2.58 23.07
CA ARG A 144 -17.14 3.32 24.16
C ARG A 144 -15.65 2.96 24.24
N GLY A 145 -14.88 3.83 24.90
CA GLY A 145 -13.43 3.68 25.09
C GLY A 145 -12.61 4.60 24.19
N THR A 146 -11.29 4.48 24.27
CA THR A 146 -10.33 5.37 23.62
C THR A 146 -9.31 4.55 22.82
N TYR A 147 -8.95 5.06 21.64
CA TYR A 147 -7.89 4.50 20.80
C TYR A 147 -6.86 5.58 20.50
N LEU A 148 -5.61 5.33 20.89
CA LEU A 148 -4.45 6.16 20.55
C LEU A 148 -3.42 5.27 19.88
N ASP A 149 -2.82 5.76 18.81
CA ASP A 149 -1.90 4.99 18.00
C ASP A 149 -0.70 5.84 17.62
N PHE A 150 0.47 5.43 18.10
CA PHE A 150 1.74 6.06 17.83
C PHE A 150 2.59 5.10 17.01
N ARG A 151 3.14 5.57 15.89
CA ARG A 151 3.96 4.76 14.99
C ARG A 151 5.18 5.54 14.56
N GLY A 152 6.32 4.86 14.54
CA GLY A 152 7.55 5.34 13.92
C GLY A 152 7.98 4.36 12.85
N MET A 153 8.26 4.85 11.64
CA MET A 153 8.72 4.06 10.50
C MET A 153 10.04 4.61 9.98
N MET A 154 11.01 3.73 9.76
CA MET A 154 12.24 4.05 9.05
C MET A 154 12.26 3.29 7.73
N TYR A 155 12.30 4.04 6.63
CA TYR A 155 12.41 3.48 5.30
C TYR A 155 13.87 3.41 4.91
N THR A 156 14.26 2.26 4.35
CA THR A 156 15.61 2.01 3.88
C THR A 156 15.56 1.37 2.52
N LYS A 157 16.49 1.76 1.65
CA LYS A 157 16.76 1.10 0.36
C LYS A 157 17.55 -0.21 0.53
N PHE A 158 17.48 -0.85 1.71
CA PHE A 158 18.34 -1.99 2.08
C PHE A 158 18.23 -3.20 1.14
N LEU A 159 17.19 -3.27 0.30
CA LEU A 159 16.92 -4.38 -0.61
C LEU A 159 16.54 -3.95 -2.04
N GLY A 160 16.79 -2.70 -2.46
CA GLY A 160 16.51 -2.29 -3.84
C GLY A 160 16.99 -0.89 -4.24
N SER A 161 17.55 -0.80 -5.46
CA SER A 161 17.94 0.43 -6.16
C SER A 161 16.81 0.93 -7.04
#